data_AF-A0A849ZBW8-F1
#
_entry.id   AF-A0A849ZBW8-F1
#
_cell.length_a   1.000
_cell.length_b   1.000
_cell.length_c   1.000
_cell.angle_alpha   90.00
_cell.angle_beta   90.00
_cell.angle_gamma   90.00
#
_symmetry.space_group_name_H-M   'P 1'
#
loop_
_entity.id
_entity.type
_entity.pdbx_description
1 polymer ?
#
loop_
_entity_poly.entity_id
_entity_poly.type
_entity_poly.pdbx_seq_one_letter_code
_entity_poly.pdbx_strand_id
1 'polypeptide(L)'
;MGSARMLGAAVSAALLLSGCTPSDEGGGATSASAAPGASSSTVRAVPIEVDAAFFFAEVQRAPSAPPERFAAPLPSSLDKGYPDRGDIAPKSYVVELLCAGDAAMIHKLGVAAAADREAGKDPTIVALGVHNLVRDCDPTPNWCRSVAKLAGDSDASNRFVGTAMLAECGRAEDIELFDRRETNALSVFHYLAARRLGKPKPVFTARVGRAALELAAALEDARELRAAAVTLASFDDRHATQALFGMRDTAKAHKRQIAVAGLESKDPEAQEMGRDACDSELLRRDPVCLREGPLKLDVPKGPREDLKHPERMTLERVAVLADDPHVGKNLGITLEACARVRETAFDCIVRLQLFDKKRAAQLARKLSARQTFEERELASALTKYEAAGALEKRVLELGFRPLGKRATDADRLRARDILRASGHVASFDADTDRIPPGHDALLFRLSRLGGTDLAGVLFEETPPEGDGAPYRVCAFARGERWCTNAKNLAGRYDLDATLGLLNAMSRDLGLVTRFATLTTADGTAHVVGGPAMGITTLIGEGLVEREAR
;
A
#
# COMPACT_ATOMS: atom_id res chain seq x y z
N MET A 1 -6.42 -45.03 -44.98
CA MET A 1 -7.52 -45.22 -44.02
C MET A 1 -7.49 -44.06 -43.03
N GLY A 2 -8.59 -43.28 -42.95
CA GLY A 2 -8.90 -42.17 -42.00
C GLY A 2 -7.90 -41.02 -41.90
N SER A 3 -8.02 -39.87 -42.59
CA SER A 3 -9.03 -38.77 -42.52
C SER A 3 -9.30 -38.16 -41.14
N ALA A 4 -8.76 -36.95 -40.91
CA ALA A 4 -9.50 -35.82 -40.33
C ALA A 4 -8.79 -34.48 -40.65
N ARG A 5 -9.46 -33.64 -41.45
CA ARG A 5 -9.20 -32.20 -41.69
C ARG A 5 -10.03 -31.38 -40.71
N MET A 6 -9.55 -30.20 -40.32
CA MET A 6 -10.22 -28.87 -40.32
C MET A 6 -9.20 -27.84 -39.77
N LEU A 7 -8.76 -26.82 -40.52
CA LEU A 7 -9.37 -25.48 -40.69
C LEU A 7 -9.72 -24.84 -39.33
N GLY A 8 -9.26 -23.66 -38.92
CA GLY A 8 -8.65 -22.51 -39.58
C GLY A 8 -9.18 -21.25 -38.88
N ALA A 9 -8.34 -20.26 -38.58
CA ALA A 9 -8.64 -18.81 -38.54
C ALA A 9 -7.53 -18.06 -37.78
N ALA A 10 -6.62 -17.45 -38.54
CA ALA A 10 -5.76 -16.38 -38.05
C ALA A 10 -6.51 -15.06 -38.26
N VAL A 11 -6.77 -14.32 -37.19
CA VAL A 11 -7.30 -12.95 -37.27
C VAL A 11 -6.11 -12.00 -37.25
N SER A 12 -5.82 -11.42 -38.42
CA SER A 12 -4.93 -10.27 -38.57
C SER A 12 -5.74 -9.00 -38.28
N ALA A 13 -5.31 -8.22 -37.30
CA ALA A 13 -5.85 -6.88 -37.06
C ALA A 13 -5.02 -5.86 -37.85
N ALA A 14 -5.59 -5.38 -38.95
CA ALA A 14 -5.06 -4.27 -39.73
C ALA A 14 -5.51 -2.94 -39.09
N LEU A 15 -4.56 -2.08 -38.74
CA LEU A 15 -4.81 -0.68 -38.41
C LEU A 15 -5.11 0.10 -39.69
N LEU A 16 -6.33 0.64 -39.79
CA LEU A 16 -6.68 1.68 -40.76
C LEU A 16 -6.34 3.05 -40.17
N LEU A 17 -5.22 3.61 -40.60
CA LEU A 17 -4.90 5.03 -40.48
C LEU A 17 -5.68 5.77 -41.58
N SER A 18 -6.71 6.52 -41.18
CA SER A 18 -7.40 7.47 -42.06
C SER A 18 -6.78 8.85 -41.82
N GLY A 19 -6.02 9.35 -42.80
CA GLY A 19 -5.49 10.70 -42.82
C GLY A 19 -6.55 11.71 -43.25
N CYS A 20 -6.58 12.86 -42.58
CA CYS A 20 -7.25 14.06 -43.06
C CYS A 20 -6.19 15.10 -43.42
N THR A 21 -6.14 15.48 -44.70
CA THR A 21 -5.46 16.69 -45.19
C THR A 21 -6.46 17.85 -45.24
N PRO A 22 -6.00 19.11 -45.12
CA PRO A 22 -6.85 20.29 -45.21
C PRO A 22 -6.99 20.75 -46.67
N SER A 23 -8.11 21.38 -47.01
CA SER A 23 -8.19 22.28 -48.16
C SER A 23 -9.22 23.37 -47.91
N ASP A 24 -8.78 24.55 -48.27
CA ASP A 24 -9.33 25.89 -48.04
C ASP A 24 -10.43 26.31 -49.03
N GLU A 25 -11.11 27.38 -48.62
CA GLU A 25 -11.77 28.44 -49.39
C GLU A 25 -13.09 28.20 -50.17
N GLY A 26 -14.08 29.08 -49.87
CA GLY A 26 -15.02 29.55 -50.89
C GLY A 26 -16.43 29.96 -50.45
N GLY A 27 -16.58 31.15 -49.87
CA GLY A 27 -17.61 32.15 -50.24
C GLY A 27 -19.11 31.95 -49.89
N GLY A 28 -19.68 32.98 -49.22
CA GLY A 28 -20.92 33.61 -49.73
C GLY A 28 -22.22 33.52 -48.93
N ALA A 29 -22.53 34.61 -48.21
CA ALA A 29 -23.84 35.28 -48.07
C ALA A 29 -25.04 34.62 -47.32
N THR A 30 -25.30 35.20 -46.14
CA THR A 30 -26.60 35.67 -45.58
C THR A 30 -27.89 34.86 -45.77
N SER A 31 -28.46 34.39 -44.64
CA SER A 31 -29.85 34.68 -44.25
C SER A 31 -30.12 34.27 -42.79
N ALA A 32 -30.72 35.18 -42.03
CA ALA A 32 -31.19 34.97 -40.67
C ALA A 32 -32.41 34.03 -40.62
N SER A 33 -32.47 33.13 -39.63
CA SER A 33 -33.75 32.61 -39.12
C SER A 33 -33.58 31.91 -37.76
N ALA A 34 -34.25 32.49 -36.76
CA ALA A 34 -34.89 31.91 -35.57
C ALA A 34 -34.34 30.63 -34.91
N ALA A 35 -34.03 30.78 -33.61
CA ALA A 35 -33.85 29.72 -32.63
C ALA A 35 -35.09 28.82 -32.46
N PRO A 36 -34.90 27.58 -31.95
CA PRO A 36 -35.62 27.22 -30.73
C PRO A 36 -34.79 26.40 -29.72
N GLY A 37 -34.91 26.81 -28.46
CA GLY A 37 -35.09 25.89 -27.32
C GLY A 37 -33.88 25.09 -26.84
N ALA A 38 -32.96 25.73 -26.13
CA ALA A 38 -32.09 25.04 -25.19
C ALA A 38 -32.97 24.47 -24.05
N SER A 39 -33.21 23.16 -24.10
CA SER A 39 -33.79 22.41 -22.99
C SER A 39 -32.77 22.39 -21.85
N SER A 40 -32.91 23.29 -20.87
CA SER A 40 -32.20 23.18 -19.61
C SER A 40 -32.78 21.97 -18.86
N SER A 41 -32.07 20.84 -18.90
CA SER A 41 -32.34 19.74 -18.01
C SER A 41 -32.06 20.20 -16.59
N THR A 42 -33.11 20.60 -15.87
CA THR A 42 -33.10 20.71 -14.42
C THR A 42 -32.80 19.33 -13.85
N VAL A 43 -31.53 19.08 -13.56
CA VAL A 43 -31.06 17.98 -12.73
C VAL A 43 -31.75 18.16 -11.37
N ARG A 44 -32.63 17.22 -11.04
CA ARG A 44 -33.33 17.17 -9.76
C ARG A 44 -32.27 17.05 -8.67
N ALA A 45 -32.10 18.11 -7.87
CA ALA A 45 -31.19 18.13 -6.73
C ALA A 45 -31.56 16.98 -5.77
N VAL A 46 -30.65 16.04 -5.60
CA VAL A 46 -30.69 15.04 -4.53
C VAL A 46 -30.58 15.82 -3.19
N PRO A 47 -31.34 15.47 -2.14
CA PRO A 47 -31.43 16.27 -0.93
C PRO A 47 -30.07 16.48 -0.23
N ILE A 48 -29.90 17.70 0.29
CA ILE A 48 -28.70 18.35 0.83
C ILE A 48 -28.11 17.66 2.09
N GLU A 49 -28.81 16.70 2.71
CA GLU A 49 -28.34 16.05 3.95
C GLU A 49 -27.15 15.08 3.75
N VAL A 50 -26.94 14.56 2.55
CA VAL A 50 -25.81 13.65 2.26
C VAL A 50 -24.46 14.39 2.35
N ASP A 51 -24.45 15.71 2.09
CA ASP A 51 -23.23 16.49 1.94
C ASP A 51 -22.53 16.79 3.26
N ALA A 52 -23.25 16.78 4.39
CA ALA A 52 -22.68 17.13 5.69
C ALA A 52 -21.55 16.19 6.13
N ALA A 53 -21.50 14.96 5.61
CA ALA A 53 -20.47 13.97 5.92
C ALA A 53 -19.15 14.18 5.14
N PHE A 54 -19.17 14.96 4.06
CA PHE A 54 -18.09 14.99 3.07
C PHE A 54 -17.37 16.35 3.01
N PHE A 55 -16.12 16.32 2.54
CA PHE A 55 -15.34 17.52 2.25
C PHE A 55 -15.66 17.97 0.83
N PHE A 56 -15.87 19.26 0.65
CA PHE A 56 -15.94 19.91 -0.65
C PHE A 56 -14.97 21.08 -0.64
N ALA A 57 -14.03 21.07 -1.58
CA ALA A 57 -13.12 22.19 -1.80
C ALA A 57 -13.70 23.12 -2.86
N GLU A 58 -13.22 24.36 -2.89
CA GLU A 58 -13.47 25.24 -4.02
C GLU A 58 -12.68 24.72 -5.23
N VAL A 59 -13.40 24.19 -6.22
CA VAL A 59 -12.79 23.54 -7.38
C VAL A 59 -13.09 24.32 -8.65
N GLN A 60 -12.03 24.71 -9.35
CA GLN A 60 -12.09 25.28 -10.69
C GLN A 60 -12.16 24.16 -11.72
N ARG A 61 -13.27 24.09 -12.47
CA ARG A 61 -13.47 23.14 -13.57
C ARG A 61 -13.31 23.85 -14.91
N ALA A 62 -12.57 23.24 -15.83
CA ALA A 62 -12.43 23.73 -17.20
C ALA A 62 -12.18 22.57 -18.18
N PRO A 63 -12.61 22.68 -19.45
CA PRO A 63 -12.14 21.80 -20.51
C PRO A 63 -10.60 21.88 -20.61
N SER A 64 -9.93 20.74 -20.63
CA SER A 64 -8.48 20.66 -20.71
C SER A 64 -8.04 19.24 -21.03
N ALA A 65 -7.10 19.10 -21.96
CA ALA A 65 -6.33 17.87 -22.08
C ALA A 65 -5.37 17.72 -20.88
N PRO A 66 -4.91 16.50 -20.57
CA PRO A 66 -3.77 16.30 -19.69
C PRO A 66 -2.53 17.03 -20.21
N PRO A 67 -1.65 17.53 -19.33
CA PRO A 67 -0.37 18.10 -19.71
C PRO A 67 0.48 17.11 -20.51
N GLU A 68 1.23 17.60 -21.50
CA GLU A 68 2.09 16.77 -22.36
C GLU A 68 3.11 15.93 -21.56
N ARG A 69 3.53 16.42 -20.38
CA ARG A 69 4.45 15.70 -19.49
C ARG A 69 3.94 14.32 -19.07
N PHE A 70 2.63 14.04 -19.04
CA PHE A 70 2.14 12.68 -18.78
C PHE A 70 2.50 11.67 -19.89
N ALA A 71 2.79 12.15 -21.10
CA ALA A 71 3.28 11.34 -22.21
C ALA A 71 4.82 11.35 -22.34
N ALA A 72 5.51 12.18 -21.54
CA ALA A 72 6.96 12.34 -21.60
C ALA A 72 7.71 11.02 -21.30
N PRO A 73 8.98 10.92 -21.73
CA PRO A 73 9.82 9.79 -21.37
C PRO A 73 10.07 9.72 -19.85
N LEU A 74 10.57 8.56 -19.41
CA LEU A 74 11.18 8.44 -18.09
C LEU A 74 12.53 9.17 -18.08
N PRO A 75 13.06 9.51 -16.89
CA PRO A 75 14.41 10.03 -16.76
C PRO A 75 15.42 9.15 -17.51
N SER A 76 16.39 9.78 -18.15
CA SER A 76 17.46 9.07 -18.87
C SER A 76 18.37 8.26 -17.93
N SER A 77 18.25 8.48 -16.62
CA SER A 77 18.98 7.73 -15.60
C SER A 77 18.18 7.59 -14.31
N LEU A 78 18.23 6.40 -13.70
CA LEU A 78 17.59 6.06 -12.43
C LEU A 78 18.57 6.11 -11.24
N ASP A 79 19.87 6.29 -11.50
CA ASP A 79 20.93 6.25 -10.48
C ASP A 79 20.82 7.36 -9.41
N LYS A 80 20.37 8.55 -9.83
CA LYS A 80 20.14 9.72 -8.99
C LYS A 80 18.73 9.76 -8.39
N GLY A 81 17.97 8.67 -8.53
CA GLY A 81 16.56 8.64 -8.21
C GLY A 81 15.70 9.37 -9.25
N TYR A 82 14.40 9.39 -8.99
CA TYR A 82 13.43 10.02 -9.88
C TYR A 82 13.37 11.53 -9.61
N PRO A 83 13.57 12.42 -10.61
CA PRO A 83 13.55 13.86 -10.40
C PRO A 83 12.14 14.35 -10.05
N ASP A 84 12.03 15.32 -9.16
CA ASP A 84 10.74 15.90 -8.77
C ASP A 84 10.17 16.86 -9.82
N ARG A 85 10.99 17.33 -10.77
CA ARG A 85 10.61 18.31 -11.81
C ARG A 85 11.35 18.07 -13.13
N GLY A 86 10.81 18.62 -14.22
CA GLY A 86 11.41 18.65 -15.55
C GLY A 86 10.47 18.18 -16.64
N ASP A 87 11.00 18.01 -17.85
CA ASP A 87 10.29 17.51 -19.04
C ASP A 87 10.15 15.97 -19.03
N ILE A 88 9.75 15.43 -17.87
CA ILE A 88 9.57 14.01 -17.61
C ILE A 88 8.19 13.75 -17.02
N ALA A 89 7.76 12.49 -17.07
CA ALA A 89 6.50 12.08 -16.46
C ALA A 89 6.48 12.38 -14.95
N PRO A 90 5.32 12.76 -14.36
CA PRO A 90 5.22 12.88 -12.91
C PRO A 90 5.56 11.56 -12.21
N LYS A 91 6.36 11.60 -11.16
CA LYS A 91 6.75 10.41 -10.39
C LYS A 91 5.55 9.62 -9.89
N SER A 92 4.58 10.31 -9.27
CA SER A 92 3.32 9.74 -8.75
C SER A 92 2.57 8.93 -9.82
N TYR A 93 2.45 9.48 -11.03
CA TYR A 93 1.85 8.82 -12.18
C TYR A 93 2.62 7.57 -12.63
N VAL A 94 3.95 7.66 -12.71
CA VAL A 94 4.80 6.51 -13.07
C VAL A 94 4.67 5.39 -12.04
N VAL A 95 4.78 5.74 -10.75
CA VAL A 95 4.65 4.78 -9.65
C VAL A 95 3.29 4.10 -9.69
N GLU A 96 2.19 4.85 -9.87
CA GLU A 96 0.85 4.26 -9.94
C GLU A 96 0.73 3.25 -11.09
N LEU A 97 1.20 3.59 -12.29
CA LEU A 97 1.18 2.68 -13.43
C LEU A 97 2.05 1.43 -13.19
N LEU A 98 3.21 1.59 -12.57
CA LEU A 98 4.06 0.45 -12.20
C LEU A 98 3.40 -0.45 -11.16
N CYS A 99 2.78 0.11 -10.12
CA CYS A 99 2.05 -0.64 -9.09
C CYS A 99 0.78 -1.32 -9.65
N ALA A 100 0.15 -0.71 -10.66
CA ALA A 100 -0.96 -1.31 -11.38
C ALA A 100 -0.53 -2.45 -12.34
N GLY A 101 0.78 -2.57 -12.61
CA GLY A 101 1.33 -3.56 -13.53
C GLY A 101 1.16 -3.18 -15.00
N ASP A 102 1.11 -1.88 -15.31
CA ASP A 102 0.98 -1.38 -16.68
C ASP A 102 2.19 -1.81 -17.53
N ALA A 103 1.93 -2.63 -18.54
CA ALA A 103 2.98 -3.22 -19.36
C ALA A 103 3.79 -2.18 -20.15
N ALA A 104 3.16 -1.07 -20.57
CA ALA A 104 3.85 -0.03 -21.33
C ALA A 104 4.80 0.76 -20.43
N MET A 105 4.39 1.09 -19.21
CA MET A 105 5.25 1.77 -18.24
C MET A 105 6.39 0.86 -17.75
N ILE A 106 6.11 -0.41 -17.51
CA ILE A 106 7.13 -1.42 -17.20
C ILE A 106 8.16 -1.51 -18.33
N HIS A 107 7.72 -1.53 -19.59
CA HIS A 107 8.62 -1.53 -20.74
C HIS A 107 9.47 -0.26 -20.81
N LYS A 108 8.87 0.93 -20.62
CA LYS A 108 9.61 2.20 -20.53
C LYS A 108 10.68 2.15 -19.43
N LEU A 109 10.37 1.57 -18.28
CA LEU A 109 11.32 1.39 -17.19
C LEU A 109 12.47 0.44 -17.58
N GLY A 110 12.16 -0.65 -18.30
CA GLY A 110 13.15 -1.55 -18.89
C GLY A 110 14.12 -0.84 -19.83
N VAL A 111 13.61 0.02 -20.72
CA VAL A 111 14.43 0.83 -21.63
C VAL A 111 15.33 1.80 -20.87
N ALA A 112 14.81 2.50 -19.85
CA ALA A 112 15.61 3.42 -19.02
C ALA A 112 16.72 2.68 -18.25
N ALA A 113 16.41 1.54 -17.65
CA ALA A 113 17.40 0.71 -16.94
C ALA A 113 18.46 0.12 -17.88
N ALA A 114 18.08 -0.22 -19.12
CA ALA A 114 19.03 -0.68 -20.14
C ALA A 114 20.02 0.43 -20.52
N ALA A 115 19.51 1.64 -20.77
CA ALA A 115 20.33 2.79 -21.13
C ALA A 115 21.37 3.13 -20.03
N ASP A 116 21.00 3.08 -18.75
CA ASP A 116 21.94 3.26 -17.64
C ASP A 116 23.08 2.22 -17.66
N ARG A 117 22.72 0.96 -17.91
CA ARG A 117 23.70 -0.13 -17.95
C ARG A 117 24.63 0.00 -19.15
N GLU A 118 24.11 0.40 -20.31
CA GLU A 118 24.91 0.71 -21.50
C GLU A 118 25.86 1.89 -21.26
N ALA A 119 25.44 2.86 -20.43
CA ALA A 119 26.29 3.97 -19.98
C ALA A 119 27.33 3.56 -18.89
N GLY A 120 27.44 2.26 -18.56
CA GLY A 120 28.42 1.74 -17.62
C GLY A 120 28.07 1.95 -16.15
N LYS A 121 26.81 2.25 -15.83
CA LYS A 121 26.35 2.38 -14.44
C LYS A 121 26.33 1.02 -13.74
N ASP A 122 26.63 1.03 -12.44
CA ASP A 122 26.61 -0.20 -11.64
C ASP A 122 25.18 -0.77 -11.58
N PRO A 123 24.96 -2.05 -11.96
CA PRO A 123 23.63 -2.66 -11.98
C PRO A 123 22.92 -2.63 -10.62
N THR A 124 23.65 -2.62 -9.51
CA THR A 124 23.09 -2.55 -8.15
C THR A 124 22.47 -1.19 -7.88
N ILE A 125 23.11 -0.12 -8.36
CA ILE A 125 22.60 1.26 -8.23
C ILE A 125 21.35 1.46 -9.10
N VAL A 126 21.37 0.94 -10.33
CA VAL A 126 20.18 1.00 -11.22
C VAL A 126 19.03 0.21 -10.61
N ALA A 127 19.30 -0.97 -10.04
CA ALA A 127 18.29 -1.78 -9.36
C ALA A 127 17.71 -1.07 -8.12
N LEU A 128 18.54 -0.32 -7.38
CA LEU A 128 18.07 0.51 -6.27
C LEU A 128 17.12 1.61 -6.77
N GLY A 129 17.42 2.24 -7.91
CA GLY A 129 16.53 3.21 -8.55
C GLY A 129 15.17 2.61 -8.92
N VAL A 130 15.17 1.42 -9.53
CA VAL A 130 13.93 0.67 -9.86
C VAL A 130 13.16 0.31 -8.58
N HIS A 131 13.84 -0.26 -7.58
CA HIS A 131 13.23 -0.64 -6.31
C HIS A 131 12.61 0.57 -5.60
N ASN A 132 13.32 1.69 -5.53
CA ASN A 132 12.85 2.91 -4.89
C ASN A 132 11.56 3.48 -5.51
N LEU A 133 11.27 3.16 -6.78
CA LEU A 133 10.01 3.51 -7.43
C LEU A 133 8.86 2.60 -7.02
N VAL A 134 9.12 1.33 -6.72
CA VAL A 134 8.07 0.33 -6.48
C VAL A 134 7.96 -0.16 -5.04
N ARG A 135 8.86 0.25 -4.14
CA ARG A 135 8.87 -0.20 -2.73
C ARG A 135 7.59 0.11 -1.94
N ASP A 136 6.87 1.15 -2.36
CA ASP A 136 5.62 1.59 -1.73
C ASP A 136 4.39 0.98 -2.44
N CYS A 137 4.59 0.10 -3.44
CA CYS A 137 3.50 -0.63 -4.07
C CYS A 137 2.99 -1.71 -3.11
N ASP A 138 1.65 -1.88 -3.05
CA ASP A 138 1.04 -3.05 -2.43
C ASP A 138 0.96 -4.19 -3.46
N PRO A 139 1.87 -5.20 -3.42
CA PRO A 139 1.93 -6.21 -4.45
C PRO A 139 0.68 -7.10 -4.46
N THR A 140 -0.11 -7.03 -5.52
CA THR A 140 -1.24 -7.95 -5.72
C THR A 140 -0.77 -9.28 -6.31
N PRO A 141 -1.49 -10.41 -6.11
CA PRO A 141 -1.12 -11.67 -6.74
C PRO A 141 -1.07 -11.62 -8.28
N ASN A 142 -1.87 -10.76 -8.92
CA ASN A 142 -1.81 -10.54 -10.37
C ASN A 142 -0.55 -9.77 -10.76
N TRP A 143 -0.21 -8.72 -10.01
CA TRP A 143 1.01 -7.95 -10.21
C TRP A 143 2.25 -8.85 -10.07
N CYS A 144 2.36 -9.63 -8.98
CA CYS A 144 3.47 -10.56 -8.77
C CYS A 144 3.61 -11.59 -9.89
N ARG A 145 2.52 -12.16 -10.39
CA ARG A 145 2.56 -13.08 -11.54
C ARG A 145 3.05 -12.39 -12.82
N SER A 146 2.62 -11.15 -13.05
CA SER A 146 3.01 -10.39 -14.24
C SER A 146 4.49 -10.03 -14.21
N VAL A 147 4.98 -9.57 -13.05
CA VAL A 147 6.38 -9.26 -12.83
C VAL A 147 7.26 -10.52 -12.82
N ALA A 148 6.78 -11.65 -12.29
CA ALA A 148 7.48 -12.93 -12.38
C ALA A 148 7.67 -13.40 -13.84
N LYS A 149 6.64 -13.21 -14.68
CA LYS A 149 6.76 -13.46 -16.13
C LYS A 149 7.82 -12.57 -16.77
N LEU A 150 7.87 -11.29 -16.39
CA LEU A 150 8.90 -10.34 -16.86
C LEU A 150 10.31 -10.75 -16.40
N ALA A 151 10.46 -11.19 -15.15
CA ALA A 151 11.72 -11.70 -14.60
C ALA A 151 12.20 -12.99 -15.31
N GLY A 152 11.27 -13.76 -15.87
CA GLY A 152 11.52 -14.94 -16.69
C GLY A 152 11.73 -14.67 -18.18
N ASP A 153 11.66 -13.42 -18.64
CA ASP A 153 11.67 -13.06 -20.06
C ASP A 153 13.03 -13.37 -20.75
N SER A 154 13.02 -13.54 -22.07
CA SER A 154 14.23 -13.70 -22.88
C SER A 154 15.05 -12.42 -23.00
N ASP A 155 14.42 -11.25 -22.89
CA ASP A 155 15.09 -9.95 -22.92
C ASP A 155 15.78 -9.64 -21.59
N ALA A 156 17.06 -9.24 -21.65
CA ALA A 156 17.89 -9.04 -20.45
C ALA A 156 17.47 -7.82 -19.62
N SER A 157 16.86 -6.80 -20.25
CA SER A 157 16.39 -5.59 -19.59
C SER A 157 15.07 -5.87 -18.85
N ASN A 158 14.18 -6.64 -19.47
CA ASN A 158 12.98 -7.17 -18.84
C ASN A 158 13.33 -8.04 -17.63
N ARG A 159 14.28 -8.97 -17.74
CA ARG A 159 14.72 -9.76 -16.57
C ARG A 159 15.25 -8.90 -15.43
N PHE A 160 16.06 -7.90 -15.77
CA PHE A 160 16.65 -7.00 -14.78
C PHE A 160 15.58 -6.22 -14.00
N VAL A 161 14.66 -5.57 -14.70
CA VAL A 161 13.56 -4.83 -14.06
C VAL A 161 12.59 -5.77 -13.36
N GLY A 162 12.26 -6.91 -13.98
CA GLY A 162 11.37 -7.91 -13.42
C GLY A 162 11.89 -8.47 -12.10
N THR A 163 13.18 -8.81 -12.00
CA THR A 163 13.75 -9.30 -10.74
C THR A 163 13.79 -8.23 -9.64
N ALA A 164 14.07 -6.97 -9.99
CA ALA A 164 14.03 -5.85 -9.04
C ALA A 164 12.62 -5.60 -8.48
N MET A 165 11.61 -5.67 -9.34
CA MET A 165 10.21 -5.51 -8.93
C MET A 165 9.65 -6.76 -8.21
N LEU A 166 10.09 -7.97 -8.59
CA LEU A 166 9.56 -9.22 -8.02
C LEU A 166 10.02 -9.46 -6.57
N ALA A 167 11.15 -8.88 -6.17
CA ALA A 167 11.87 -9.27 -4.96
C ALA A 167 10.98 -9.30 -3.70
N GLU A 168 10.09 -8.33 -3.51
CA GLU A 168 9.24 -8.26 -2.31
C GLU A 168 8.10 -9.29 -2.27
N CYS A 169 7.67 -9.81 -3.43
CA CYS A 169 6.56 -10.76 -3.50
C CYS A 169 6.88 -12.08 -4.22
N GLY A 170 8.16 -12.34 -4.46
CA GLY A 170 8.66 -13.59 -5.01
C GLY A 170 8.30 -14.79 -4.13
N ARG A 171 7.80 -15.85 -4.76
CA ARG A 171 7.41 -17.11 -4.12
C ARG A 171 8.62 -18.04 -4.03
N ALA A 172 8.48 -19.14 -3.29
CA ALA A 172 9.58 -20.08 -3.04
C ALA A 172 10.12 -20.67 -4.35
N GLU A 173 9.18 -20.95 -5.26
CA GLU A 173 9.40 -21.45 -6.60
C GLU A 173 10.10 -20.45 -7.54
N ASP A 174 10.14 -19.16 -7.18
CA ASP A 174 10.80 -18.13 -7.99
C ASP A 174 12.32 -18.04 -7.68
N ILE A 175 12.86 -18.87 -6.77
CA ILE A 175 14.28 -18.88 -6.37
C ILE A 175 15.24 -18.98 -7.55
N GLU A 176 14.89 -19.76 -8.58
CA GLU A 176 15.72 -19.94 -9.77
C GLU A 176 15.89 -18.66 -10.57
N LEU A 177 14.98 -17.68 -10.43
CA LEU A 177 15.12 -16.36 -11.03
C LEU A 177 16.17 -15.51 -10.30
N PHE A 178 16.33 -15.72 -8.99
CA PHE A 178 17.27 -14.96 -8.15
C PHE A 178 18.66 -15.62 -8.05
N ASP A 179 18.76 -16.94 -8.24
CA ASP A 179 20.05 -17.65 -8.22
C ASP A 179 20.84 -17.50 -9.54
N ARG A 180 20.24 -16.88 -10.57
CA ARG A 180 20.92 -16.61 -11.85
C ARG A 180 22.10 -15.67 -11.66
N ARG A 181 23.13 -15.87 -12.48
CA ARG A 181 24.36 -15.07 -12.44
C ARG A 181 24.09 -13.59 -12.79
N GLU A 182 23.15 -13.33 -13.68
CA GLU A 182 22.83 -11.99 -14.17
C GLU A 182 21.88 -11.19 -13.27
N THR A 183 21.21 -11.85 -12.31
CA THR A 183 20.30 -11.16 -11.38
C THR A 183 21.13 -10.26 -10.47
N ASN A 184 20.75 -8.98 -10.34
CA ASN A 184 21.53 -8.01 -9.57
C ASN A 184 21.54 -8.35 -8.06
N ALA A 185 22.63 -7.99 -7.38
CA ALA A 185 22.84 -8.36 -5.97
C ALA A 185 21.73 -7.83 -5.03
N LEU A 186 21.24 -6.62 -5.27
CA LEU A 186 20.17 -6.02 -4.46
C LEU A 186 18.88 -6.85 -4.51
N SER A 187 18.46 -7.26 -5.71
CA SER A 187 17.25 -8.06 -5.91
C SER A 187 17.33 -9.42 -5.22
N VAL A 188 18.52 -10.04 -5.21
CA VAL A 188 18.78 -11.27 -4.45
C VAL A 188 18.50 -11.04 -2.96
N PHE A 189 19.03 -9.97 -2.38
CA PHE A 189 18.88 -9.70 -0.95
C PHE A 189 17.48 -9.27 -0.56
N HIS A 190 16.78 -8.47 -1.37
CA HIS A 190 15.39 -8.12 -1.11
C HIS A 190 14.48 -9.36 -1.13
N TYR A 191 14.68 -10.27 -2.09
CA TYR A 191 13.97 -11.55 -2.14
C TYR A 191 14.23 -12.43 -0.91
N LEU A 192 15.50 -12.56 -0.51
CA LEU A 192 15.87 -13.34 0.68
C LEU A 192 15.33 -12.71 1.97
N ALA A 193 15.38 -11.38 2.09
CA ALA A 193 14.88 -10.65 3.24
C ALA A 193 13.37 -10.84 3.42
N ALA A 194 12.59 -10.75 2.34
CA ALA A 194 11.14 -10.99 2.34
C ALA A 194 10.78 -12.43 2.79
N ARG A 195 11.68 -13.39 2.57
CA ARG A 195 11.46 -14.82 2.87
C ARG A 195 12.13 -15.32 4.14
N ARG A 196 12.94 -14.52 4.81
CA ARG A 196 13.72 -14.88 6.01
C ARG A 196 12.90 -15.57 7.10
N LEU A 197 11.65 -15.13 7.30
CA LEU A 197 10.74 -15.66 8.32
C LEU A 197 9.81 -16.76 7.80
N GLY A 198 9.83 -17.05 6.50
CA GLY A 198 8.98 -18.04 5.86
C GLY A 198 9.44 -19.50 6.05
N LYS A 199 8.55 -20.43 5.67
CA LYS A 199 8.87 -21.86 5.53
C LYS A 199 8.64 -22.31 4.07
N PRO A 200 9.59 -23.01 3.43
CA PRO A 200 10.94 -23.32 3.92
C PRO A 200 11.80 -22.05 4.02
N LYS A 201 12.77 -22.06 4.95
CA LYS A 201 13.76 -20.99 5.06
C LYS A 201 14.67 -20.99 3.82
N PRO A 202 15.12 -19.82 3.35
CA PRO A 202 16.14 -19.78 2.31
C PRO A 202 17.42 -20.49 2.73
N VAL A 203 18.13 -21.08 1.77
CA VAL A 203 19.43 -21.72 1.98
C VAL A 203 20.52 -20.81 1.44
N PHE A 204 21.66 -20.75 2.13
CA PHE A 204 22.82 -19.99 1.66
C PHE A 204 23.42 -20.66 0.42
N THR A 205 23.76 -19.87 -0.61
CA THR A 205 24.42 -20.35 -1.83
C THR A 205 25.67 -19.53 -2.14
N ALA A 206 26.55 -20.05 -2.98
CA ALA A 206 27.71 -19.31 -3.46
C ALA A 206 27.33 -17.99 -4.17
N ARG A 207 26.14 -17.95 -4.82
CA ARG A 207 25.60 -16.73 -5.43
C ARG A 207 25.29 -15.67 -4.37
N VAL A 208 24.69 -16.06 -3.24
CA VAL A 208 24.37 -15.16 -2.12
C VAL A 208 25.65 -14.58 -1.52
N GLY A 209 26.67 -15.41 -1.28
CA GLY A 209 27.96 -14.93 -0.78
C GLY A 209 28.61 -13.90 -1.71
N ARG A 210 28.55 -14.12 -3.03
CA ARG A 210 29.05 -13.16 -4.03
C ARG A 210 28.21 -11.87 -4.07
N ALA A 211 26.89 -12.01 -4.03
CA ALA A 211 25.97 -10.86 -4.00
C ALA A 211 26.28 -9.94 -2.82
N ALA A 212 26.65 -10.49 -1.67
CA ALA A 212 26.98 -9.69 -0.48
C ALA A 212 28.16 -8.76 -0.73
N LEU A 213 29.21 -9.29 -1.36
CA LEU A 213 30.42 -8.54 -1.69
C LEU A 213 30.17 -7.54 -2.82
N GLU A 214 29.37 -7.90 -3.83
CA GLU A 214 28.92 -6.98 -4.90
C GLU A 214 28.15 -5.79 -4.29
N LEU A 215 27.23 -6.06 -3.36
CA LEU A 215 26.42 -5.04 -2.69
C LEU A 215 27.28 -4.09 -1.85
N ALA A 216 28.20 -4.62 -1.04
CA ALA A 216 29.17 -3.82 -0.27
C ALA A 216 30.17 -3.06 -1.14
N ALA A 217 30.48 -3.62 -2.32
CA ALA A 217 31.14 -3.02 -3.47
C ALA A 217 30.56 -1.66 -3.89
N ALA A 218 29.26 -1.71 -4.14
CA ALA A 218 28.57 -0.71 -4.94
C ALA A 218 27.74 0.29 -4.14
N LEU A 219 27.17 -0.12 -3.00
CA LEU A 219 26.22 0.71 -2.26
C LEU A 219 26.88 1.54 -1.15
N GLU A 220 26.45 2.80 -1.06
CA GLU A 220 26.71 3.70 0.06
C GLU A 220 25.48 3.85 1.00
N ASP A 221 24.38 3.16 0.68
CA ASP A 221 23.17 3.19 1.50
C ASP A 221 23.33 2.25 2.72
N ALA A 222 23.54 2.86 3.89
CA ALA A 222 23.71 2.14 5.14
C ALA A 222 22.50 1.27 5.52
N ARG A 223 21.28 1.66 5.15
CA ARG A 223 20.05 0.93 5.46
C ARG A 223 19.98 -0.35 4.62
N GLU A 224 20.26 -0.26 3.32
CA GLU A 224 20.28 -1.42 2.43
C GLU A 224 21.38 -2.41 2.78
N LEU A 225 22.60 -1.91 3.05
CA LEU A 225 23.71 -2.76 3.50
C LEU A 225 23.40 -3.49 4.80
N ARG A 226 22.76 -2.79 5.75
CA ARG A 226 22.34 -3.40 7.01
C ARG A 226 21.25 -4.44 6.82
N ALA A 227 20.25 -4.18 5.98
CA ALA A 227 19.19 -5.16 5.69
C ALA A 227 19.75 -6.46 5.08
N ALA A 228 20.70 -6.34 4.15
CA ALA A 228 21.41 -7.48 3.58
C ALA A 228 22.29 -8.22 4.62
N ALA A 229 23.02 -7.48 5.47
CA ALA A 229 23.81 -8.04 6.55
C ALA A 229 22.96 -8.85 7.56
N VAL A 230 21.79 -8.32 7.94
CA VAL A 230 20.82 -9.01 8.80
C VAL A 230 20.28 -10.28 8.14
N THR A 231 20.09 -10.24 6.81
CA THR A 231 19.68 -11.41 6.04
C THR A 231 20.78 -12.48 6.07
N LEU A 232 22.06 -12.11 5.87
CA LEU A 232 23.20 -13.02 6.02
C LEU A 232 23.30 -13.64 7.41
N ALA A 233 23.19 -12.82 8.45
CA ALA A 233 23.28 -13.28 9.84
C ALA A 233 22.18 -14.29 10.20
N SER A 234 21.03 -14.23 9.53
CA SER A 234 19.90 -15.12 9.80
C SER A 234 20.07 -16.55 9.25
N PHE A 235 21.05 -16.78 8.37
CA PHE A 235 21.38 -18.12 7.90
C PHE A 235 22.14 -18.90 8.97
N ASP A 236 21.77 -20.16 9.17
CA ASP A 236 22.48 -21.10 10.04
C ASP A 236 23.63 -21.78 9.26
N ASP A 237 24.52 -20.98 8.67
CA ASP A 237 25.60 -21.44 7.79
C ASP A 237 26.90 -20.65 8.03
N ARG A 238 28.01 -21.36 8.21
CA ARG A 238 29.33 -20.76 8.46
C ARG A 238 29.83 -19.90 7.30
N HIS A 239 29.51 -20.25 6.06
CA HIS A 239 29.88 -19.47 4.88
C HIS A 239 29.08 -18.16 4.80
N ALA A 240 27.84 -18.13 5.32
CA ALA A 240 27.09 -16.89 5.45
C ALA A 240 27.74 -15.94 6.45
N THR A 241 28.23 -16.46 7.58
CA THR A 241 29.03 -15.68 8.54
C THR A 241 30.31 -15.14 7.91
N GLN A 242 31.04 -15.94 7.12
CA GLN A 242 32.21 -15.47 6.38
C GLN A 242 31.86 -14.37 5.36
N ALA A 243 30.75 -14.52 4.64
CA ALA A 243 30.27 -13.50 3.72
C ALA A 243 29.89 -12.20 4.45
N LEU A 244 29.30 -12.28 5.65
CA LEU A 244 29.01 -11.12 6.50
C LEU A 244 30.30 -10.37 6.89
N PHE A 245 31.35 -11.08 7.30
CA PHE A 245 32.65 -10.46 7.59
C PHE A 245 33.27 -9.81 6.34
N GLY A 246 33.23 -10.51 5.20
CA GLY A 246 33.71 -9.96 3.93
C GLY A 246 32.94 -8.69 3.51
N MET A 247 31.62 -8.69 3.67
CA MET A 247 30.76 -7.54 3.41
C MET A 247 31.14 -6.35 4.29
N ARG A 248 31.32 -6.58 5.60
CA ARG A 248 31.76 -5.57 6.57
C ARG A 248 33.10 -4.95 6.18
N ASP A 249 34.06 -5.77 5.81
CA ASP A 249 35.43 -5.32 5.53
C ASP A 249 35.54 -4.60 4.17
N THR A 250 34.64 -4.94 3.24
CA THR A 250 34.49 -4.26 1.94
C THR A 250 33.85 -2.87 2.12
N ALA A 251 32.71 -2.78 2.82
CA ALA A 251 31.98 -1.53 3.03
C ALA A 251 32.53 -0.73 4.23
N LYS A 252 33.78 -0.24 4.12
CA LYS A 252 34.53 0.41 5.21
C LYS A 252 33.76 1.54 5.91
N ALA A 253 33.05 2.38 5.15
CA ALA A 253 32.26 3.50 5.70
C ALA A 253 31.09 3.03 6.58
N HIS A 254 30.58 1.81 6.35
CA HIS A 254 29.41 1.25 7.02
C HIS A 254 29.74 0.04 7.91
N LYS A 255 31.03 -0.17 8.22
CA LYS A 255 31.54 -1.32 8.98
C LYS A 255 30.70 -1.63 10.23
N ARG A 256 30.39 -0.59 11.02
CA ARG A 256 29.64 -0.72 12.27
C ARG A 256 28.17 -1.04 12.06
N GLN A 257 27.53 -0.45 11.05
CA GLN A 257 26.13 -0.72 10.69
C GLN A 257 25.93 -2.17 10.25
N ILE A 258 26.88 -2.71 9.50
CA ILE A 258 26.90 -4.13 9.09
C ILE A 258 27.19 -5.03 10.28
N ALA A 259 28.16 -4.67 11.14
CA ALA A 259 28.56 -5.47 12.29
C ALA A 259 27.41 -5.74 13.28
N VAL A 260 26.51 -4.78 13.52
CA VAL A 260 25.34 -4.95 14.41
C VAL A 260 24.44 -6.11 13.97
N ALA A 261 24.40 -6.45 12.68
CA ALA A 261 23.65 -7.60 12.19
C ALA A 261 24.12 -8.93 12.81
N GLY A 262 25.39 -9.01 13.26
CA GLY A 262 25.96 -10.18 13.90
C GLY A 262 25.23 -10.62 15.17
N LEU A 263 24.49 -9.72 15.84
CA LEU A 263 23.64 -10.06 16.99
C LEU A 263 22.49 -11.01 16.63
N GLU A 264 22.06 -11.05 15.36
CA GLU A 264 21.02 -11.97 14.86
C GLU A 264 21.61 -13.34 14.45
N SER A 265 22.94 -13.48 14.43
CA SER A 265 23.62 -14.73 14.10
C SER A 265 23.63 -15.70 15.28
N LYS A 266 23.66 -17.00 14.97
CA LYS A 266 23.96 -18.05 15.95
C LYS A 266 25.46 -18.28 16.14
N ASP A 267 26.28 -17.74 15.25
CA ASP A 267 27.73 -17.88 15.30
C ASP A 267 28.31 -16.95 16.39
N PRO A 268 29.08 -17.49 17.36
CA PRO A 268 29.62 -16.68 18.46
C PRO A 268 30.54 -15.53 18.02
N GLU A 269 31.32 -15.71 16.94
CA GLU A 269 32.25 -14.70 16.43
C GLU A 269 31.49 -13.53 15.80
N ALA A 270 30.41 -13.83 15.07
CA ALA A 270 29.51 -12.81 14.54
C ALA A 270 28.78 -12.04 15.67
N GLN A 271 28.35 -12.74 16.72
CA GLN A 271 27.71 -12.10 17.87
C GLN A 271 28.66 -11.18 18.63
N GLU A 272 29.93 -11.58 18.80
CA GLU A 272 30.97 -10.76 19.41
C GLU A 272 31.21 -9.48 18.61
N MET A 273 31.37 -9.60 17.30
CA MET A 273 31.43 -8.44 16.39
C MET A 273 30.22 -7.51 16.55
N GLY A 274 29.01 -8.05 16.72
CA GLY A 274 27.80 -7.27 16.93
C GLY A 274 27.79 -6.51 18.25
N ARG A 275 28.24 -7.16 19.35
CA ARG A 275 28.37 -6.53 20.67
C ARG A 275 29.38 -5.39 20.65
N ASP A 276 30.55 -5.60 20.05
CA ASP A 276 31.59 -4.58 19.91
C ASP A 276 31.08 -3.34 19.13
N ALA A 277 30.24 -3.55 18.12
CA ALA A 277 29.64 -2.44 17.38
C ALA A 277 28.64 -1.64 18.23
N CYS A 278 27.89 -2.31 19.11
CA CYS A 278 26.91 -1.69 20.00
C CYS A 278 27.54 -0.89 21.15
N ASP A 279 28.79 -1.19 21.52
CA ASP A 279 29.54 -0.40 22.51
C ASP A 279 29.91 1.00 21.99
N SER A 280 29.78 1.26 20.69
CA SER A 280 30.01 2.58 20.12
C SER A 280 28.89 3.56 20.45
N GLU A 281 29.25 4.81 20.77
CA GLU A 281 28.30 5.87 21.11
C GLU A 281 27.23 6.10 20.02
N LEU A 282 27.62 5.94 18.75
CA LEU A 282 26.73 6.07 17.58
C LEU A 282 25.60 5.02 17.56
N LEU A 283 25.85 3.81 18.05
CA LEU A 283 24.92 2.68 17.92
C LEU A 283 24.34 2.23 19.26
N ARG A 284 24.79 2.80 20.38
CA ARG A 284 24.27 2.46 21.71
C ARG A 284 22.76 2.66 21.85
N ARG A 285 22.17 3.58 21.09
CA ARG A 285 20.72 3.84 21.05
C ARG A 285 20.00 3.08 19.94
N ASP A 286 20.72 2.30 19.17
CA ASP A 286 20.13 1.50 18.12
C ASP A 286 19.15 0.47 18.71
N PRO A 287 17.92 0.33 18.20
CA PRO A 287 16.95 -0.62 18.73
C PRO A 287 17.45 -2.07 18.81
N VAL A 288 18.37 -2.48 17.93
CA VAL A 288 18.96 -3.83 17.96
C VAL A 288 19.96 -3.96 19.12
N CYS A 289 20.73 -2.91 19.41
CA CYS A 289 21.68 -2.87 20.53
C CYS A 289 20.99 -2.76 21.90
N LEU A 290 19.81 -2.14 21.95
CA LEU A 290 19.01 -2.00 23.16
C LEU A 290 18.23 -3.28 23.53
N ARG A 291 18.18 -4.28 22.64
CA ARG A 291 17.57 -5.58 22.96
C ARG A 291 18.49 -6.36 23.90
N GLU A 292 18.22 -6.29 25.21
CA GLU A 292 18.89 -7.13 26.19
C GLU A 292 18.49 -8.61 26.02
N GLY A 293 19.31 -9.35 25.27
CA GLY A 293 19.23 -10.81 25.16
C GLY A 293 18.59 -11.31 23.85
N PRO A 294 18.79 -12.62 23.52
CA PRO A 294 18.09 -13.24 22.41
C PRO A 294 16.59 -13.03 22.62
N LEU A 295 15.84 -12.74 21.55
CA LEU A 295 14.38 -12.79 21.55
C LEU A 295 13.97 -14.11 22.22
N LYS A 296 13.65 -14.05 23.51
CA LYS A 296 12.71 -14.99 24.10
C LYS A 296 11.43 -14.63 23.39
N LEU A 297 11.22 -15.24 22.23
CA LEU A 297 9.87 -15.54 21.77
C LEU A 297 9.19 -16.06 23.03
N ASP A 298 8.22 -15.30 23.54
CA ASP A 298 7.30 -15.80 24.55
C ASP A 298 6.63 -17.01 23.89
N VAL A 299 7.30 -18.16 24.00
CA VAL A 299 6.72 -19.45 23.69
C VAL A 299 5.55 -19.49 24.65
N PRO A 300 4.30 -19.57 24.14
CA PRO A 300 3.12 -19.50 24.98
C PRO A 300 3.31 -20.47 26.13
N LYS A 301 3.30 -19.94 27.36
CA LYS A 301 3.33 -20.78 28.55
C LYS A 301 2.14 -21.74 28.45
N GLY A 302 2.28 -22.94 29.00
CA GLY A 302 1.33 -24.03 28.76
C GLY A 302 -0.15 -23.62 28.92
N PRO A 303 -1.10 -24.31 28.25
CA PRO A 303 -2.49 -23.88 28.00
C PRO A 303 -3.34 -23.41 29.20
N ARG A 304 -2.86 -23.54 30.43
CA ARG A 304 -3.53 -23.11 31.66
C ARG A 304 -3.15 -21.72 32.15
N GLU A 305 -1.99 -21.18 31.77
CA GLU A 305 -1.57 -19.84 32.22
C GLU A 305 -2.30 -18.73 31.43
N ASP A 306 -2.52 -18.94 30.13
CA ASP A 306 -3.31 -18.07 29.26
C ASP A 306 -4.74 -17.85 29.78
N LEU A 307 -5.35 -18.87 30.39
CA LEU A 307 -6.70 -18.80 30.95
C LEU A 307 -6.80 -17.86 32.17
N LYS A 308 -5.68 -17.49 32.79
CA LYS A 308 -5.64 -16.49 33.87
C LYS A 308 -5.65 -15.05 33.35
N HIS A 309 -5.21 -14.87 32.11
CA HIS A 309 -5.08 -13.56 31.45
C HIS A 309 -5.74 -13.62 30.07
N PRO A 310 -7.06 -13.87 29.99
CA PRO A 310 -7.74 -14.05 28.72
C PRO A 310 -7.67 -12.80 27.83
N GLU A 311 -7.47 -11.60 28.40
CA GLU A 311 -7.22 -10.35 27.68
C GLU A 311 -5.95 -10.37 26.82
N ARG A 312 -4.99 -11.25 27.12
CA ARG A 312 -3.72 -11.38 26.40
C ARG A 312 -3.74 -12.43 25.29
N MET A 313 -4.80 -13.23 25.21
CA MET A 313 -4.91 -14.30 24.21
C MET A 313 -5.18 -13.72 22.82
N THR A 314 -4.64 -14.31 21.76
CA THR A 314 -4.98 -13.90 20.38
C THR A 314 -6.40 -14.36 20.01
N LEU A 315 -7.05 -13.70 19.07
CA LEU A 315 -8.40 -14.05 18.64
C LEU A 315 -8.47 -15.44 18.00
N GLU A 316 -7.44 -15.86 17.26
CA GLU A 316 -7.35 -17.21 16.70
C GLU A 316 -7.25 -18.26 17.81
N ARG A 317 -6.44 -18.00 18.83
CA ARG A 317 -6.30 -18.90 19.96
C ARG A 317 -7.62 -19.04 20.71
N VAL A 318 -8.30 -17.92 20.93
CA VAL A 318 -9.62 -17.89 21.57
C VAL A 318 -10.66 -18.65 20.73
N ALA A 319 -10.67 -18.47 19.41
CA ALA A 319 -11.55 -19.20 18.50
C ALA A 319 -11.32 -20.72 18.57
N VAL A 320 -10.06 -21.17 18.55
CA VAL A 320 -9.72 -22.60 18.70
C VAL A 320 -10.21 -23.18 20.02
N LEU A 321 -10.14 -22.41 21.11
CA LEU A 321 -10.62 -22.84 22.43
C LEU A 321 -12.14 -22.77 22.57
N ALA A 322 -12.82 -21.98 21.73
CA ALA A 322 -14.28 -21.89 21.70
C ALA A 322 -14.94 -23.19 21.23
N ASP A 323 -14.25 -23.96 20.38
CA ASP A 323 -14.72 -25.25 19.91
C ASP A 323 -14.57 -26.37 20.97
N ASP A 324 -13.81 -26.14 22.05
CA ASP A 324 -13.70 -27.09 23.17
C ASP A 324 -14.82 -26.84 24.21
N PRO A 325 -15.77 -27.77 24.41
CA PRO A 325 -16.91 -27.55 25.30
C PRO A 325 -16.53 -27.33 26.78
N HIS A 326 -15.40 -27.89 27.23
CA HIS A 326 -14.96 -27.82 28.62
C HIS A 326 -14.17 -26.54 28.89
N VAL A 327 -13.38 -26.09 27.91
CA VAL A 327 -12.66 -24.81 28.00
C VAL A 327 -13.61 -23.64 27.76
N GLY A 328 -14.49 -23.72 26.76
CA GLY A 328 -15.38 -22.64 26.35
C GLY A 328 -16.31 -22.14 27.46
N LYS A 329 -16.88 -23.04 28.26
CA LYS A 329 -17.76 -22.65 29.38
C LYS A 329 -17.03 -21.85 30.45
N ASN A 330 -15.83 -22.28 30.83
CA ASN A 330 -15.03 -21.60 31.87
C ASN A 330 -14.45 -20.30 31.33
N LEU A 331 -13.94 -20.32 30.10
CA LEU A 331 -13.35 -19.15 29.44
C LEU A 331 -14.39 -18.03 29.24
N GLY A 332 -15.63 -18.36 28.88
CA GLY A 332 -16.72 -17.39 28.79
C GLY A 332 -17.01 -16.67 30.12
N ILE A 333 -16.99 -17.40 31.24
CA ILE A 333 -17.17 -16.82 32.59
C ILE A 333 -15.97 -15.90 32.94
N THR A 334 -14.75 -16.35 32.65
CA THR A 334 -13.54 -15.54 32.91
C THR A 334 -13.53 -14.28 32.05
N LEU A 335 -13.88 -14.37 30.77
CA LEU A 335 -13.98 -13.23 29.87
C LEU A 335 -15.05 -12.24 30.31
N GLU A 336 -16.19 -12.71 30.82
CA GLU A 336 -17.19 -11.81 31.41
C GLU A 336 -16.67 -11.10 32.66
N ALA A 337 -16.01 -11.83 33.58
CA ALA A 337 -15.44 -11.22 34.77
C ALA A 337 -14.39 -10.17 34.41
N CYS A 338 -13.53 -10.48 33.44
CA CYS A 338 -12.56 -9.56 32.88
C CYS A 338 -13.24 -8.35 32.21
N ALA A 339 -14.33 -8.54 31.48
CA ALA A 339 -15.07 -7.47 30.82
C ALA A 339 -15.67 -6.43 31.80
N ARG A 340 -15.74 -6.74 33.10
CA ARG A 340 -16.19 -5.82 34.16
C ARG A 340 -15.05 -4.97 34.72
N VAL A 341 -13.79 -5.31 34.44
CA VAL A 341 -12.61 -4.53 34.83
C VAL A 341 -12.37 -3.48 33.76
N ARG A 342 -12.41 -2.20 34.14
CA ARG A 342 -12.42 -1.07 33.20
C ARG A 342 -11.25 -1.10 32.20
N GLU A 343 -10.05 -1.45 32.65
CA GLU A 343 -8.82 -1.41 31.85
C GLU A 343 -8.77 -2.49 30.76
N THR A 344 -9.44 -3.62 30.97
CA THR A 344 -9.42 -4.79 30.06
C THR A 344 -10.80 -5.06 29.45
N ALA A 345 -11.77 -4.18 29.71
CA ALA A 345 -13.17 -4.42 29.37
C ALA A 345 -13.38 -4.66 27.88
N PHE A 346 -12.80 -3.79 27.06
CA PHE A 346 -12.89 -3.86 25.60
C PHE A 346 -12.29 -5.15 25.05
N ASP A 347 -11.04 -5.45 25.42
CA ASP A 347 -10.33 -6.66 25.00
C ASP A 347 -11.09 -7.95 25.32
N CYS A 348 -11.68 -8.01 26.51
CA CYS A 348 -12.42 -9.18 26.95
C CYS A 348 -13.80 -9.28 26.29
N ILE A 349 -14.46 -8.17 25.95
CA ILE A 349 -15.71 -8.19 25.17
C ILE A 349 -15.46 -8.64 23.73
N VAL A 350 -14.39 -8.13 23.11
CA VAL A 350 -13.94 -8.55 21.77
C VAL A 350 -13.78 -10.06 21.70
N ARG A 351 -13.15 -10.67 22.71
CA ARG A 351 -12.96 -12.12 22.79
C ARG A 351 -14.24 -12.87 23.18
N LEU A 352 -15.04 -12.33 24.11
CA LEU A 352 -16.29 -12.94 24.55
C LEU A 352 -17.29 -13.12 23.41
N GLN A 353 -17.30 -12.21 22.43
CA GLN A 353 -18.21 -12.31 21.29
C GLN A 353 -17.98 -13.59 20.44
N LEU A 354 -16.79 -14.19 20.51
CA LEU A 354 -16.51 -15.44 19.81
C LEU A 354 -17.25 -16.63 20.46
N PHE A 355 -17.67 -16.51 21.73
CA PHE A 355 -18.41 -17.55 22.47
C PHE A 355 -19.90 -17.20 22.64
N ASP A 356 -20.17 -15.98 23.10
CA ASP A 356 -21.50 -15.54 23.51
C ASP A 356 -21.72 -14.09 23.08
N LYS A 357 -22.09 -13.92 21.81
CA LYS A 357 -22.37 -12.60 21.20
C LYS A 357 -23.43 -11.83 21.96
N LYS A 358 -24.47 -12.52 22.43
CA LYS A 358 -25.56 -11.89 23.17
C LYS A 358 -25.05 -11.27 24.46
N ARG A 359 -24.22 -12.00 25.21
CA ARG A 359 -23.62 -11.49 26.45
C ARG A 359 -22.59 -10.41 26.18
N ALA A 360 -21.75 -10.56 25.16
CA ALA A 360 -20.83 -9.52 24.71
C ALA A 360 -21.57 -8.21 24.37
N ALA A 361 -22.66 -8.29 23.61
CA ALA A 361 -23.50 -7.14 23.28
C ALA A 361 -24.12 -6.49 24.52
N GLN A 362 -24.60 -7.28 25.50
CA GLN A 362 -25.13 -6.74 26.76
C GLN A 362 -24.07 -5.98 27.57
N LEU A 363 -22.84 -6.49 27.62
CA LEU A 363 -21.74 -5.80 28.29
C LEU A 363 -21.30 -4.55 27.52
N ALA A 364 -21.25 -4.63 26.19
CA ALA A 364 -20.92 -3.50 25.33
C ALA A 364 -21.92 -2.33 25.44
N ARG A 365 -23.21 -2.58 25.72
CA ARG A 365 -24.19 -1.50 26.00
C ARG A 365 -23.81 -0.67 27.23
N LYS A 366 -23.26 -1.33 28.26
CA LYS A 366 -22.88 -0.69 29.54
C LYS A 366 -21.61 0.14 29.44
N LEU A 367 -20.84 -0.09 28.39
CA LEU A 367 -19.55 0.53 28.14
C LEU A 367 -19.68 1.98 27.64
N SER A 368 -20.78 2.31 26.94
CA SER A 368 -21.02 3.53 26.13
C SER A 368 -20.80 4.93 26.74
N ALA A 369 -20.61 5.11 28.06
CA ALA A 369 -20.63 6.44 28.69
C ALA A 369 -19.28 7.20 28.70
N ARG A 370 -18.12 6.56 28.48
CA ARG A 370 -16.77 7.21 28.59
C ARG A 370 -15.69 6.58 27.69
N GLN A 371 -16.03 6.33 26.43
CA GLN A 371 -15.26 5.42 25.57
C GLN A 371 -14.36 6.12 24.55
N THR A 372 -13.37 5.39 24.03
CA THR A 372 -12.70 5.78 22.77
C THR A 372 -13.67 5.57 21.58
N PHE A 373 -13.32 6.07 20.39
CA PHE A 373 -14.19 5.88 19.23
C PHE A 373 -14.24 4.41 18.80
N GLU A 374 -13.13 3.65 18.92
CA GLU A 374 -13.07 2.23 18.58
C GLU A 374 -14.03 1.40 19.42
N GLU A 375 -14.10 1.73 20.70
CA GLU A 375 -15.01 1.13 21.66
C GLU A 375 -16.47 1.42 21.30
N ARG A 376 -16.79 2.66 20.89
CA ARG A 376 -18.13 3.03 20.41
C ARG A 376 -18.53 2.33 19.12
N GLU A 377 -17.62 2.23 18.16
CA GLU A 377 -17.84 1.51 16.89
C GLU A 377 -18.14 0.03 17.14
N LEU A 378 -17.32 -0.63 17.99
CA LEU A 378 -17.55 -2.03 18.37
C LEU A 378 -18.86 -2.21 19.13
N ALA A 379 -19.15 -1.34 20.10
CA ALA A 379 -20.39 -1.44 20.86
C ALA A 379 -21.61 -1.28 19.94
N SER A 380 -21.59 -0.35 18.99
CA SER A 380 -22.64 -0.20 17.99
C SER A 380 -22.78 -1.44 17.10
N ALA A 381 -21.66 -2.00 16.63
CA ALA A 381 -21.64 -3.22 15.83
C ALA A 381 -22.28 -4.41 16.58
N LEU A 382 -21.80 -4.70 17.80
CA LEU A 382 -22.28 -5.81 18.62
C LEU A 382 -23.76 -5.70 18.98
N THR A 383 -24.21 -4.47 19.27
CA THR A 383 -25.58 -4.25 19.76
C THR A 383 -26.63 -4.23 18.67
N LYS A 384 -26.26 -3.86 17.45
CA LYS A 384 -27.16 -3.82 16.29
C LYS A 384 -27.12 -5.10 15.45
N TYR A 385 -25.99 -5.80 15.44
CA TYR A 385 -25.75 -6.95 14.55
C TYR A 385 -25.33 -8.20 15.35
N GLU A 386 -26.29 -8.77 16.10
CA GLU A 386 -26.03 -9.91 16.99
C GLU A 386 -25.68 -11.22 16.24
N ALA A 387 -26.19 -11.40 15.02
CA ALA A 387 -25.96 -12.61 14.23
C ALA A 387 -24.59 -12.62 13.54
N ALA A 388 -23.97 -13.81 13.43
CA ALA A 388 -22.70 -13.96 12.71
C ALA A 388 -22.82 -13.54 11.24
N GLY A 389 -21.85 -12.75 10.77
CA GLY A 389 -21.83 -12.19 9.43
C GLY A 389 -22.87 -11.10 9.15
N ALA A 390 -23.75 -10.75 10.09
CA ALA A 390 -24.80 -9.76 9.85
C ALA A 390 -24.24 -8.36 9.57
N LEU A 391 -23.18 -7.96 10.28
CA LEU A 391 -22.49 -6.69 10.03
C LEU A 391 -21.85 -6.65 8.64
N GLU A 392 -21.18 -7.72 8.23
CA GLU A 392 -20.58 -7.82 6.90
C GLU A 392 -21.64 -7.80 5.80
N LYS A 393 -22.74 -8.55 5.98
CA LYS A 393 -23.89 -8.50 5.09
C LYS A 393 -24.44 -7.08 4.96
N ARG A 394 -24.56 -6.34 6.09
CA ARG A 394 -24.98 -4.94 6.08
C ARG A 394 -24.03 -4.06 5.27
N VAL A 395 -22.72 -4.18 5.50
CA VAL A 395 -21.70 -3.40 4.76
C VAL A 395 -21.80 -3.67 3.25
N LEU A 396 -22.03 -4.93 2.85
CA LEU A 396 -22.27 -5.31 1.45
C LEU A 396 -23.59 -4.73 0.89
N GLU A 397 -24.68 -4.76 1.66
CA GLU A 397 -25.97 -4.16 1.30
C GLU A 397 -25.87 -2.64 1.10
N LEU A 398 -24.97 -1.98 1.82
CA LEU A 398 -24.65 -0.56 1.67
C LEU A 398 -23.75 -0.26 0.44
N GLY A 399 -23.39 -1.29 -0.33
CA GLY A 399 -22.69 -1.16 -1.60
C GLY A 399 -21.16 -1.24 -1.52
N PHE A 400 -20.59 -1.55 -0.35
CA PHE A 400 -19.15 -1.74 -0.18
C PHE A 400 -18.73 -3.16 -0.59
N ARG A 401 -18.65 -3.39 -1.90
CA ARG A 401 -18.21 -4.68 -2.45
C ARG A 401 -16.68 -4.77 -2.40
N PRO A 402 -16.11 -5.92 -2.00
CA PRO A 402 -14.66 -6.09 -1.95
C PRO A 402 -13.97 -5.70 -3.26
N LEU A 403 -13.00 -4.79 -3.19
CA LEU A 403 -12.20 -4.34 -4.33
C LEU A 403 -11.04 -5.29 -4.66
N GLY A 404 -10.83 -6.33 -3.85
CA GLY A 404 -9.79 -7.33 -4.00
C GLY A 404 -10.15 -8.68 -3.36
N LYS A 405 -9.16 -9.57 -3.19
CA LYS A 405 -9.38 -10.83 -2.47
C LYS A 405 -9.71 -10.54 -1.01
N ARG A 406 -10.74 -11.21 -0.47
CA ARG A 406 -11.07 -11.17 0.97
C ARG A 406 -9.84 -11.58 1.78
N ALA A 407 -9.42 -10.72 2.71
CA ALA A 407 -8.59 -11.16 3.84
C ALA A 407 -9.34 -12.21 4.68
N THR A 408 -8.67 -12.99 5.52
CA THR A 408 -9.34 -13.97 6.40
C THR A 408 -10.10 -13.30 7.55
N ASP A 409 -11.12 -13.99 8.06
CA ASP A 409 -12.29 -13.41 8.74
C ASP A 409 -12.15 -13.10 10.25
N ALA A 410 -11.02 -13.44 10.90
CA ALA A 410 -10.93 -13.48 12.37
C ALA A 410 -11.07 -12.12 13.08
N ASP A 411 -10.77 -11.00 12.40
CA ASP A 411 -10.70 -9.66 13.01
C ASP A 411 -11.81 -8.70 12.57
N ARG A 412 -12.86 -9.20 11.89
CA ARG A 412 -13.94 -8.37 11.31
C ARG A 412 -15.03 -7.99 12.31
N LEU A 413 -14.62 -7.39 13.42
CA LEU A 413 -15.50 -7.11 14.56
C LEU A 413 -16.16 -5.73 14.46
N ARG A 414 -15.52 -4.78 13.76
CA ARG A 414 -16.07 -3.44 13.48
C ARG A 414 -16.32 -3.26 11.98
N ALA A 415 -17.22 -2.34 11.63
CA ALA A 415 -17.46 -2.01 10.23
C ALA A 415 -16.20 -1.46 9.55
N ARG A 416 -15.39 -0.66 10.27
CA ARG A 416 -14.09 -0.17 9.81
C ARG A 416 -13.14 -1.30 9.40
N ASP A 417 -13.07 -2.38 10.18
CA ASP A 417 -12.20 -3.53 9.88
C ASP A 417 -12.67 -4.26 8.62
N ILE A 418 -13.99 -4.41 8.45
CA ILE A 418 -14.60 -5.00 7.24
C ILE A 418 -14.33 -4.14 6.02
N LEU A 419 -14.51 -2.81 6.14
CA LEU A 419 -14.24 -1.86 5.04
C LEU A 419 -12.77 -1.88 4.64
N ARG A 420 -11.84 -1.85 5.60
CA ARG A 420 -10.40 -1.96 5.36
C ARG A 420 -10.05 -3.27 4.66
N ALA A 421 -10.55 -4.40 5.18
CA ALA A 421 -10.35 -5.71 4.57
C ALA A 421 -10.97 -5.84 3.16
N SER A 422 -11.96 -4.99 2.85
CA SER A 422 -12.61 -4.91 1.54
C SER A 422 -11.97 -3.89 0.60
N GLY A 423 -10.91 -3.18 1.03
CA GLY A 423 -10.20 -2.19 0.25
C GLY A 423 -10.85 -0.79 0.23
N HIS A 424 -11.80 -0.52 1.12
CA HIS A 424 -12.54 0.75 1.19
C HIS A 424 -12.00 1.73 2.23
N VAL A 425 -10.95 1.39 2.97
CA VAL A 425 -10.28 2.31 3.90
C VAL A 425 -8.78 2.33 3.61
N ALA A 426 -8.22 3.52 3.39
CA ALA A 426 -6.79 3.77 3.38
C ALA A 426 -6.33 4.29 4.76
N SER A 427 -5.16 3.84 5.21
CA SER A 427 -4.48 4.35 6.40
C SER A 427 -3.07 4.79 6.02
N PHE A 428 -2.68 5.99 6.42
CA PHE A 428 -1.40 6.58 6.10
C PHE A 428 -1.02 7.65 7.12
N ASP A 429 0.29 7.93 7.23
CA ASP A 429 0.76 9.07 8.00
C ASP A 429 0.40 10.37 7.27
N ALA A 430 -0.20 11.32 8.00
CA ALA A 430 -0.51 12.63 7.46
C ALA A 430 0.76 13.47 7.28
N ASP A 431 1.82 13.14 8.04
CA ASP A 431 3.14 13.75 7.97
C ASP A 431 3.98 12.96 6.96
N THR A 432 4.52 13.67 5.97
CA THR A 432 5.21 13.07 4.81
C THR A 432 6.73 13.15 4.92
N ASP A 433 7.23 14.02 5.79
CA ASP A 433 8.65 14.43 5.89
C ASP A 433 9.27 14.84 4.54
N ARG A 434 8.44 15.24 3.56
CA ARG A 434 8.84 15.54 2.18
C ARG A 434 8.27 16.90 1.74
N ILE A 435 9.02 17.57 0.87
CA ILE A 435 8.61 18.81 0.20
C ILE A 435 8.90 18.64 -1.29
N PRO A 436 7.89 18.62 -2.18
CA PRO A 436 6.45 18.76 -1.88
C PRO A 436 5.88 17.55 -1.10
N PRO A 437 4.73 17.70 -0.42
CA PRO A 437 4.10 16.59 0.31
C PRO A 437 3.70 15.40 -0.57
N GLY A 438 3.42 15.61 -1.86
CA GLY A 438 3.00 14.55 -2.78
C GLY A 438 1.49 14.33 -2.79
N HIS A 439 0.70 15.41 -2.84
CA HIS A 439 -0.76 15.36 -2.86
C HIS A 439 -1.30 14.54 -4.04
N ASP A 440 -0.61 14.55 -5.18
CA ASP A 440 -0.97 13.76 -6.36
C ASP A 440 -0.84 12.25 -6.13
N ALA A 441 0.24 11.81 -5.47
CA ALA A 441 0.42 10.41 -5.07
C ALA A 441 -0.66 9.98 -4.07
N LEU A 442 -1.02 10.85 -3.11
CA LEU A 442 -2.14 10.59 -2.22
C LEU A 442 -3.47 10.49 -2.97
N LEU A 443 -3.74 11.37 -3.93
CA LEU A 443 -4.95 11.32 -4.76
C LEU A 443 -5.06 10.02 -5.56
N PHE A 444 -3.96 9.56 -6.16
CA PHE A 444 -3.93 8.24 -6.83
C PHE A 444 -4.28 7.13 -5.85
N ARG A 445 -3.63 7.09 -4.67
CA ARG A 445 -3.92 6.08 -3.66
C ARG A 445 -5.38 6.09 -3.20
N LEU A 446 -5.94 7.27 -2.95
CA LEU A 446 -7.31 7.42 -2.48
C LEU A 446 -8.34 7.11 -3.57
N SER A 447 -8.08 7.42 -4.83
CA SER A 447 -9.01 7.16 -5.93
C SER A 447 -9.34 5.66 -6.07
N ARG A 448 -8.39 4.78 -5.69
CA ARG A 448 -8.55 3.32 -5.68
C ARG A 448 -9.61 2.83 -4.71
N LEU A 449 -9.93 3.58 -3.65
CA LEU A 449 -11.03 3.23 -2.73
C LEU A 449 -12.41 3.30 -3.41
N GLY A 450 -12.50 4.00 -4.55
CA GLY A 450 -13.66 4.05 -5.43
C GLY A 450 -13.76 2.89 -6.43
N GLY A 451 -12.83 1.93 -6.38
CA GLY A 451 -12.75 0.85 -7.35
C GLY A 451 -12.42 1.38 -8.75
N THR A 452 -13.23 1.01 -9.75
CA THR A 452 -12.99 1.38 -11.15
C THR A 452 -13.54 2.75 -11.55
N ASP A 453 -14.33 3.39 -10.68
CA ASP A 453 -15.03 4.66 -10.99
C ASP A 453 -14.08 5.79 -11.39
N LEU A 454 -12.90 5.81 -10.78
CA LEU A 454 -11.84 6.80 -11.00
C LEU A 454 -10.62 6.21 -11.70
N ALA A 455 -10.76 5.04 -12.33
CA ALA A 455 -9.68 4.45 -13.11
C ALA A 455 -9.31 5.36 -14.30
N GLY A 456 -8.01 5.61 -14.47
CA GLY A 456 -7.48 6.46 -15.55
C GLY A 456 -7.57 7.96 -15.30
N VAL A 457 -8.03 8.42 -14.13
CA VAL A 457 -7.86 9.82 -13.73
C VAL A 457 -6.39 10.10 -13.48
N LEU A 458 -5.90 11.23 -13.99
CA LEU A 458 -4.54 11.70 -13.78
C LEU A 458 -4.53 12.80 -12.72
N PHE A 459 -3.55 12.79 -11.82
CA PHE A 459 -3.39 13.82 -10.79
C PHE A 459 -2.03 14.50 -10.92
N GLU A 460 -2.01 15.80 -10.65
CA GLU A 460 -0.82 16.63 -10.71
C GLU A 460 -0.78 17.60 -9.53
N GLU A 461 0.35 17.63 -8.83
CA GLU A 461 0.69 18.67 -7.88
C GLU A 461 1.66 19.66 -8.52
N THR A 462 1.33 20.95 -8.42
CA THR A 462 2.22 22.05 -8.80
C THR A 462 2.65 22.80 -7.55
N PRO A 463 3.96 22.95 -7.30
CA PRO A 463 4.48 23.68 -6.15
C PRO A 463 4.10 25.17 -6.21
N PRO A 464 4.02 25.85 -5.05
CA PRO A 464 3.70 27.27 -5.01
C PRO A 464 4.77 28.16 -5.63
N GLU A 465 4.35 29.32 -6.14
CA GLU A 465 5.23 30.41 -6.60
C GLU A 465 5.74 31.26 -5.43
N GLY A 466 6.37 30.63 -4.44
CA GLY A 466 6.96 31.30 -3.29
C GLY A 466 6.66 30.62 -1.95
N ASP A 467 7.36 31.07 -0.92
CA ASP A 467 7.24 30.51 0.43
C ASP A 467 5.85 30.77 1.00
N GLY A 468 5.19 29.72 1.49
CA GLY A 468 3.88 29.80 2.15
C GLY A 468 2.67 29.92 1.23
N ALA A 469 2.84 30.16 -0.08
CA ALA A 469 1.73 30.08 -1.03
C ALA A 469 1.19 28.63 -1.14
N PRO A 470 -0.08 28.44 -1.49
CA PRO A 470 -0.67 27.11 -1.58
C PRO A 470 -0.15 26.33 -2.79
N TYR A 471 -0.09 25.01 -2.65
CA TYR A 471 0.09 24.10 -3.79
C TYR A 471 -1.16 24.14 -4.67
N ARG A 472 -0.98 24.01 -5.99
CA ARG A 472 -2.10 23.79 -6.90
C ARG A 472 -2.19 22.30 -7.20
N VAL A 473 -3.33 21.70 -6.89
CA VAL A 473 -3.57 20.27 -7.11
C VAL A 473 -4.69 20.11 -8.13
N CYS A 474 -4.41 19.36 -9.19
CA CYS A 474 -5.32 19.19 -10.32
C CYS A 474 -5.58 17.71 -10.62
N ALA A 475 -6.77 17.42 -11.12
CA ALA A 475 -7.20 16.13 -11.66
C ALA A 475 -7.63 16.29 -13.11
N PHE A 476 -7.32 15.32 -13.96
CA PHE A 476 -7.68 15.30 -15.38
C PHE A 476 -8.44 14.02 -15.73
N ALA A 477 -9.63 14.15 -16.29
CA ALA A 477 -10.46 13.03 -16.71
C ALA A 477 -11.44 13.46 -17.80
N ARG A 478 -11.68 12.59 -18.78
CA ARG A 478 -12.70 12.79 -19.83
C ARG A 478 -12.62 14.17 -20.55
N GLY A 479 -11.41 14.66 -20.79
CA GLY A 479 -11.18 15.95 -21.47
C GLY A 479 -11.44 17.19 -20.60
N GLU A 480 -11.60 17.01 -19.30
CA GLU A 480 -11.79 18.08 -18.33
C GLU A 480 -10.71 18.05 -17.25
N ARG A 481 -10.52 19.23 -16.62
CA ARG A 481 -9.62 19.45 -15.51
C ARG A 481 -10.36 20.08 -14.34
N TRP A 482 -10.10 19.56 -13.15
CA TRP A 482 -10.54 20.10 -11.87
C TRP A 482 -9.31 20.50 -11.07
N CYS A 483 -9.26 21.73 -10.54
CA CYS A 483 -8.15 22.17 -9.69
C CYS A 483 -8.63 22.83 -8.41
N THR A 484 -7.88 22.59 -7.33
CA THR A 484 -8.04 23.27 -6.04
C THR A 484 -6.68 23.78 -5.55
N ASN A 485 -6.72 24.70 -4.59
CA ASN A 485 -5.54 25.10 -3.82
C ASN A 485 -5.46 24.25 -2.55
N ALA A 486 -4.29 23.64 -2.30
CA ALA A 486 -3.96 22.93 -1.08
C ALA A 486 -3.01 23.77 -0.23
N LYS A 487 -3.31 23.94 1.06
CA LYS A 487 -2.49 24.71 1.98
C LYS A 487 -1.08 24.13 2.05
N ASN A 488 -0.09 25.01 2.15
CA ASN A 488 1.29 24.59 2.36
C ASN A 488 1.52 24.33 3.85
N LEU A 489 1.35 23.07 4.26
CA LEU A 489 1.46 22.62 5.65
C LEU A 489 2.86 22.04 5.98
N ALA A 490 3.91 22.51 5.30
CA ALA A 490 5.31 22.21 5.60
C ALA A 490 5.62 20.70 5.77
N GLY A 491 5.16 19.88 4.81
CA GLY A 491 5.39 18.43 4.82
C GLY A 491 4.21 17.60 5.31
N ARG A 492 3.04 18.20 5.49
CA ARG A 492 1.78 17.49 5.78
C ARG A 492 0.82 17.61 4.60
N TYR A 493 -0.06 16.62 4.43
CA TYR A 493 -1.13 16.70 3.44
C TYR A 493 -2.24 17.67 3.88
N ASP A 494 -2.76 18.47 2.95
CA ASP A 494 -4.06 19.14 3.11
C ASP A 494 -5.17 18.18 2.67
N LEU A 495 -5.69 17.40 3.64
CA LEU A 495 -6.75 16.43 3.41
C LEU A 495 -8.07 17.09 2.97
N ASP A 496 -8.37 18.30 3.43
CA ASP A 496 -9.59 19.01 3.05
C ASP A 496 -9.59 19.31 1.55
N ALA A 497 -8.47 19.84 1.03
CA ALA A 497 -8.29 20.10 -0.39
C ALA A 497 -8.31 18.80 -1.20
N THR A 498 -7.59 17.77 -0.75
CA THR A 498 -7.45 16.48 -1.44
C THR A 498 -8.78 15.74 -1.56
N LEU A 499 -9.48 15.54 -0.44
CA LEU A 499 -10.79 14.88 -0.42
C LEU A 499 -11.86 15.74 -1.07
N GLY A 500 -11.78 17.06 -0.89
CA GLY A 500 -12.66 18.02 -1.54
C GLY A 500 -12.58 17.96 -3.07
N LEU A 501 -11.38 17.84 -3.63
CA LEU A 501 -11.18 17.65 -5.06
C LEU A 501 -11.78 16.34 -5.56
N LEU A 502 -11.53 15.21 -4.87
CA LEU A 502 -12.09 13.91 -5.25
C LEU A 502 -13.63 13.91 -5.19
N ASN A 503 -14.21 14.48 -4.14
CA ASN A 503 -15.67 14.53 -3.97
C ASN A 503 -16.34 15.44 -5.01
N ALA A 504 -15.74 16.61 -5.31
CA ALA A 504 -16.23 17.51 -6.35
C ALA A 504 -16.19 16.84 -7.73
N MET A 505 -15.05 16.23 -8.09
CA MET A 505 -14.90 15.52 -9.35
C MET A 505 -15.88 14.34 -9.45
N SER A 506 -16.00 13.51 -8.41
CA SER A 506 -16.95 12.39 -8.40
C SER A 506 -18.39 12.85 -8.57
N ARG A 507 -18.78 13.96 -7.95
CA ARG A 507 -20.10 14.57 -8.14
C ARG A 507 -20.31 15.01 -9.58
N ASP A 508 -19.36 15.74 -10.15
CA ASP A 508 -19.46 16.29 -11.50
C ASP A 508 -19.47 15.18 -12.57
N LEU A 509 -18.78 14.06 -12.33
CA LEU A 509 -18.79 12.87 -13.18
C LEU A 509 -20.03 11.97 -13.00
N GLY A 510 -20.94 12.33 -12.08
CA GLY A 510 -22.14 11.54 -11.79
C GLY A 510 -21.87 10.23 -11.04
N LEU A 511 -20.71 10.11 -10.38
CA LEU A 511 -20.31 8.93 -9.62
C LEU A 511 -20.97 8.96 -8.23
N VAL A 512 -21.31 7.76 -7.71
CA VAL A 512 -21.87 7.60 -6.36
C VAL A 512 -20.79 7.61 -5.27
N THR A 513 -19.54 7.40 -5.66
CA THR A 513 -18.40 7.30 -4.75
C THR A 513 -18.07 8.63 -4.10
N ARG A 514 -17.87 8.64 -2.78
CA ARG A 514 -17.39 9.76 -1.98
C ARG A 514 -16.32 9.31 -0.99
N PHE A 515 -15.61 10.28 -0.44
CA PHE A 515 -14.49 10.08 0.47
C PHE A 515 -14.65 10.92 1.74
N ALA A 516 -14.36 10.32 2.89
CA ALA A 516 -14.44 10.98 4.20
C ALA A 516 -13.30 10.52 5.12
N THR A 517 -12.86 11.39 6.03
CA THR A 517 -11.93 11.03 7.10
C THR A 517 -12.66 10.32 8.24
N LEU A 518 -11.98 9.36 8.86
CA LEU A 518 -12.45 8.65 10.05
C LEU A 518 -11.57 9.04 11.24
N THR A 519 -12.16 9.12 12.44
CA THR A 519 -11.42 9.43 13.67
C THR A 519 -10.32 8.39 13.91
N THR A 520 -9.15 8.84 14.36
CA THR A 520 -8.00 7.99 14.77
C THR A 520 -7.44 8.46 16.11
N ALA A 521 -6.64 7.62 16.76
CA ALA A 521 -6.05 7.91 18.08
C ALA A 521 -4.55 8.21 18.02
N ASP A 522 -3.89 7.92 16.90
CA ASP A 522 -2.44 7.80 16.77
C ASP A 522 -1.83 8.79 15.76
N GLY A 523 -2.59 9.80 15.34
CA GLY A 523 -2.16 10.79 14.36
C GLY A 523 -2.13 10.28 12.91
N THR A 524 -2.44 9.00 12.67
CA THR A 524 -2.59 8.48 11.31
C THR A 524 -3.91 8.98 10.70
N ALA A 525 -3.91 9.27 9.41
CA ALA A 525 -5.12 9.60 8.68
C ALA A 525 -5.80 8.31 8.20
N HIS A 526 -7.08 8.13 8.52
CA HIS A 526 -7.92 7.09 7.93
C HIS A 526 -8.94 7.71 6.98
N VAL A 527 -8.95 7.28 5.72
CA VAL A 527 -9.93 7.73 4.72
C VAL A 527 -10.76 6.56 4.27
N VAL A 528 -12.08 6.68 4.36
CA VAL A 528 -13.03 5.74 3.75
C VAL A 528 -13.45 6.24 2.37
N GLY A 529 -13.52 5.34 1.39
CA GLY A 529 -14.05 5.61 0.05
C GLY A 529 -15.09 4.57 -0.36
N GLY A 530 -16.19 5.02 -0.95
CA GLY A 530 -17.29 4.15 -1.41
C GLY A 530 -18.59 4.90 -1.61
N PRO A 531 -19.74 4.22 -1.73
CA PRO A 531 -21.02 4.87 -2.00
C PRO A 531 -21.37 5.90 -0.92
N ALA A 532 -21.68 7.14 -1.32
CA ALA A 532 -21.98 8.25 -0.41
C ALA A 532 -23.02 7.87 0.65
N MET A 533 -24.12 7.25 0.21
CA MET A 533 -25.20 6.83 1.09
C MET A 533 -24.79 5.71 2.05
N GLY A 534 -23.89 4.83 1.62
CA GLY A 534 -23.32 3.80 2.48
C GLY A 534 -22.50 4.40 3.60
N ILE A 535 -21.62 5.37 3.29
CA ILE A 535 -20.79 6.07 4.28
C ILE A 535 -21.67 6.80 5.30
N THR A 536 -22.62 7.62 4.82
CA THR A 536 -23.54 8.37 5.71
C THR A 536 -24.35 7.43 6.60
N THR A 537 -24.80 6.28 6.08
CA THR A 537 -25.53 5.29 6.87
C THR A 537 -24.67 4.67 7.96
N LEU A 538 -23.42 4.31 7.65
CA LEU A 538 -22.50 3.76 8.66
C LEU A 538 -22.20 4.78 9.77
N ILE A 539 -22.03 6.06 9.42
CA ILE A 539 -21.84 7.16 10.39
C ILE A 539 -23.10 7.34 11.25
N GLY A 540 -24.28 7.44 10.63
CA GLY A 540 -25.55 7.61 11.35
C GLY A 540 -25.90 6.42 12.24
N GLU A 541 -25.42 5.22 11.87
CA GLU A 541 -25.52 4.03 12.70
C GLU A 541 -24.41 3.93 13.77
N GLY A 542 -23.47 4.87 13.84
CA GLY A 542 -22.35 4.82 14.79
C GLY A 542 -21.42 3.63 14.58
N LEU A 543 -21.45 3.01 13.39
CA LEU A 543 -20.59 1.89 13.03
C LEU A 543 -19.20 2.33 12.58
N VAL A 544 -19.09 3.58 12.13
CA VAL A 544 -17.84 4.30 11.95
C VAL A 544 -17.99 5.71 12.50
N GLU A 545 -16.91 6.27 13.05
CA GLU A 545 -16.89 7.65 13.53
C GLU A 545 -16.08 8.54 12.59
N ARG A 546 -16.68 9.67 12.23
CA ARG A 546 -16.02 10.71 11.44
C ARG A 546 -15.18 11.60 12.36
N GLU A 547 -14.01 11.99 11.88
CA GLU A 547 -13.18 12.98 12.56
C GLU A 547 -13.95 14.28 12.81
N ALA A 548 -13.99 14.73 14.06
CA ALA A 548 -14.60 15.98 14.45
C ALA A 548 -13.69 17.14 14.04
N ARG A 549 -14.30 18.21 13.51
CA ARG A 549 -13.59 19.43 13.12
C ARG A 549 -13.57 20.44 14.26
#